data_AF-A0A8S2UXQ3-F1
#
_entry.id   AF-A0A8S2UXQ3-F1
#
_cell.length_a   1.000
_cell.length_b   1.000
_cell.length_c   1.000
_cell.angle_alpha   90.00
_cell.angle_beta   90.00
_cell.angle_gamma   90.00
#
_symmetry.space_group_name_H-M   'P 1'
#
loop_
_entity.id
_entity.type
_entity.pdbx_description
1 polymer ?
#
loop_
_entity_poly.entity_id
_entity_poly.type
_entity_poly.pdbx_seq_one_letter_code
_entity_poly.pdbx_strand_id
1 'polypeptide(L)' 'SVLGDEKIEENRYTFEEWPKIKPEMPLGQLPVLEIDDGKFPQSLAIARYLARQLKLGGKNDLESLKCDVIVDTMQEL' A
#
# COMPACT_ATOMS: atom_id res chain seq x y z
N SER A 1 5.56 12.06 5.98
CA SER A 1 6.10 11.04 6.92
C SER A 1 7.31 10.35 6.31
N VAL A 2 7.93 9.39 7.01
CA VAL A 2 9.06 8.60 6.49
C VAL A 2 8.70 7.12 6.54
N LEU A 3 9.01 6.39 5.47
CA LEU A 3 8.87 4.93 5.41
C LEU A 3 10.24 4.31 5.06
N GLY A 4 10.87 3.68 6.04
CA GLY A 4 12.30 3.34 5.94
C GLY A 4 13.14 4.62 5.96
N ASP A 5 13.88 4.87 4.88
CA ASP A 5 14.62 6.12 4.65
C ASP A 5 13.95 7.04 3.62
N GLU A 6 12.82 6.61 3.04
CA GLU A 6 12.13 7.33 1.98
C GLU A 6 11.13 8.36 2.53
N LYS A 7 11.11 9.56 1.94
CA LYS A 7 10.10 10.57 2.25
C LYS A 7 8.79 10.22 1.56
N ILE A 8 7.71 10.16 2.34
CA ILE A 8 6.36 9.94 1.84
C ILE A 8 5.48 11.15 2.12
N GLU A 9 4.70 11.54 1.10
CA GLU A 9 3.60 12.49 1.26
C GLU A 9 2.36 11.73 1.73
N GLU A 10 1.74 12.19 2.82
CA GLU A 10 0.51 11.60 3.33
C GLU A 10 -0.67 12.52 3.08
N ASN A 11 -1.43 12.21 2.03
CA ASN A 11 -2.68 12.90 1.75
C ASN A 11 -3.82 12.24 2.52
N ARG A 12 -4.34 12.95 3.50
CA ARG A 12 -5.45 12.52 4.38
C ARG A 12 -6.66 13.38 4.09
N TYR A 13 -7.77 12.74 3.75
CA TYR A 13 -9.02 13.42 3.42
C TYR A 13 -10.02 13.25 4.55
N THR A 14 -10.79 14.30 4.84
CA THR A 14 -11.95 14.18 5.72
C THR A 14 -13.11 13.48 5.02
N PHE A 15 -14.13 13.08 5.79
CA PHE A 15 -15.35 12.49 5.20
C PHE A 15 -16.10 13.47 4.29
N GLU A 16 -15.99 14.77 4.52
CA GLU A 16 -16.59 15.83 3.71
C GLU A 16 -15.83 16.05 2.39
N GLU A 17 -14.51 15.87 2.40
CA GLU A 17 -13.66 15.97 1.22
C GLU A 17 -13.77 14.72 0.35
N TRP A 18 -13.95 13.54 0.95
CA TRP A 18 -13.93 12.26 0.26
C TRP A 18 -14.86 12.15 -0.96
N PRO A 19 -16.13 12.60 -0.93
CA PRO A 19 -17.01 12.57 -2.10
C PRO A 19 -16.46 13.28 -3.33
N LYS A 20 -15.64 14.33 -3.15
CA LYS A 20 -15.03 15.10 -4.24
C LYS A 20 -13.83 14.38 -4.83
N ILE A 21 -13.06 13.68 -4.00
CA ILE A 21 -11.81 13.01 -4.39
C ILE A 21 -12.06 11.59 -4.91
N LYS A 22 -13.11 10.91 -4.41
CA LYS A 22 -13.47 9.53 -4.78
C LYS A 22 -13.50 9.26 -6.30
N PRO A 23 -14.03 10.15 -7.17
CA PRO A 23 -14.02 9.93 -8.62
C PRO A 23 -12.63 9.87 -9.25
N GLU A 24 -11.62 10.46 -8.60
CA GLU A 24 -10.23 10.47 -9.06
C GLU A 24 -9.42 9.27 -8.56
N MET A 25 -9.97 8.49 -7.61
CA MET A 25 -9.30 7.34 -7.04
C MET A 25 -9.63 6.06 -7.82
N PRO A 26 -8.62 5.26 -8.19
CA PRO A 26 -8.85 3.95 -8.79
C PRO A 26 -9.78 3.09 -7.93
N LEU A 27 -10.78 2.50 -8.57
CA LEU A 27 -11.83 1.71 -7.90
C LEU A 27 -12.64 2.49 -6.83
N GLY A 28 -12.51 3.81 -6.77
CA GLY A 28 -13.26 4.68 -5.86
C GLY A 28 -13.03 4.35 -4.37
N GLN A 29 -11.81 3.93 -4.01
CA GLN A 29 -11.45 3.51 -2.66
C GLN A 29 -10.08 4.05 -2.24
N LEU A 30 -9.83 4.03 -0.94
CA LEU A 30 -8.53 4.28 -0.31
C LEU A 30 -8.14 3.05 0.52
N PRO A 31 -6.84 2.80 0.77
CA PRO A 31 -5.69 3.61 0.38
C PRO A 31 -5.30 3.46 -1.09
N VAL A 32 -4.57 4.45 -1.61
CA VAL A 32 -3.97 4.48 -2.95
C VAL A 32 -2.51 4.93 -2.81
N LEU A 33 -1.59 4.21 -3.46
CA LEU A 33 -0.21 4.63 -3.63
C LEU A 33 -0.07 5.36 -4.96
N GLU A 34 0.47 6.56 -4.94
CA GLU A 34 0.81 7.33 -6.14
C GLU A 34 2.34 7.37 -6.29
N ILE A 35 2.81 6.89 -7.42
CA ILE A 35 4.22 6.92 -7.87
C ILE A 35 4.23 7.31 -9.36
N ASP A 36 5.40 7.54 -9.96
CA ASP A 36 5.51 8.07 -11.33
C ASP A 36 4.66 7.31 -12.38
N ASP A 37 4.50 6.00 -12.21
CA ASP A 37 3.74 5.14 -13.12
C ASP A 37 2.20 5.15 -12.88
N GLY A 38 1.71 5.95 -11.92
CA GLY A 38 0.30 6.20 -11.67
C GLY A 38 -0.19 5.87 -10.26
N LYS A 39 -1.51 5.65 -10.16
CA LYS A 39 -2.24 5.43 -8.90
C LYS A 39 -2.63 3.96 -8.75
N PHE A 40 -2.19 3.34 -7.66
CA PHE A 40 -2.38 1.92 -7.38
C PHE A 40 -3.21 1.72 -6.11
N PRO A 41 -4.42 1.13 -6.20
CA PRO A 41 -5.23 0.79 -5.03
C PRO A 41 -4.79 -0.58 -4.44
N GLN A 42 -5.46 -1.01 -3.37
CA GLN A 42 -5.25 -2.27 -2.62
C GLN A 42 -4.13 -2.22 -1.59
N SER A 43 -4.51 -2.08 -0.32
CA SER A 43 -3.60 -1.92 0.81
C SER A 43 -2.51 -2.99 0.89
N LEU A 44 -2.85 -4.27 0.71
CA LEU A 44 -1.85 -5.35 0.76
C LEU A 44 -0.91 -5.38 -0.44
N ALA A 45 -1.41 -5.04 -1.64
CA ALA A 45 -0.55 -4.94 -2.82
C ALA A 45 0.47 -3.80 -2.65
N ILE A 46 0.01 -2.65 -2.15
CA ILE A 46 0.85 -1.50 -1.79
C ILE A 46 1.89 -1.92 -0.74
N ALA A 47 1.47 -2.58 0.34
CA ALA A 47 2.35 -3.02 1.41
C ALA A 47 3.43 -3.99 0.91
N ARG A 48 3.06 -5.00 0.10
CA ARG A 48 4.02 -5.94 -0.50
C ARG A 48 5.00 -5.26 -1.43
N TYR A 49 4.53 -4.31 -2.25
CA TYR A 49 5.41 -3.53 -3.12
C TYR A 49 6.46 -2.75 -2.31
N LEU A 50 6.02 -1.98 -1.31
CA LEU A 50 6.90 -1.19 -0.46
C LEU A 50 7.85 -2.08 0.36
N ALA A 51 7.39 -3.22 0.86
CA ALA A 51 8.24 -4.19 1.55
C ALA A 51 9.36 -4.74 0.65
N ARG A 52 9.13 -4.92 -0.65
CA ARG A 52 10.18 -5.30 -1.62
C ARG A 52 11.15 -4.15 -1.86
N GLN A 53 10.66 -2.93 -2.09
CA GLN A 53 11.52 -1.75 -2.31
C GLN A 53 12.44 -1.48 -1.11
N LEU A 54 11.92 -1.65 0.10
CA LEU A 54 12.63 -1.41 1.35
C LEU A 54 13.35 -2.65 1.91
N LYS A 55 13.34 -3.78 1.18
CA LYS A 55 13.95 -5.05 1.61
C LYS A 55 13.45 -5.56 2.97
N LEU A 56 12.18 -5.33 3.26
CA LEU A 56 11.49 -5.76 4.49
C LEU A 56 10.72 -7.08 4.30
N GLY A 57 10.52 -7.54 3.06
CA GLY A 57 9.74 -8.75 2.74
C GLY A 57 10.51 -10.07 2.81
N GLY A 58 11.65 -10.14 3.50
CA GLY A 58 12.52 -11.33 3.51
C GLY A 58 13.65 -11.28 2.48
N LYS A 59 14.62 -12.20 2.60
CA LYS A 59 15.87 -12.19 1.82
C LYS A 59 15.77 -12.92 0.48
N ASN A 60 14.74 -13.74 0.29
CA ASN A 60 14.50 -14.55 -0.89
C ASN A 60 13.01 -14.86 -1.04
N ASP A 61 12.63 -15.42 -2.19
CA ASP A 61 11.24 -15.73 -2.53
C ASP A 61 10.54 -16.63 -1.52
N LEU A 62 11.27 -17.57 -0.89
CA LEU A 62 10.70 -18.46 0.13
C LEU A 62 10.39 -17.73 1.44
N GLU A 63 11.24 -16.79 1.85
CA GLU A 63 10.96 -15.94 3.01
C GLU A 63 9.81 -14.97 2.73
N SER A 64 9.75 -14.38 1.53
CA SER A 64 8.63 -13.53 1.11
C SER A 64 7.31 -14.29 1.10
N LEU A 65 7.30 -15.53 0.58
CA LEU A 65 6.13 -16.39 0.60
C LEU A 65 5.63 -16.64 2.04
N LYS A 66 6.54 -16.86 3.00
CA LYS A 66 6.15 -17.05 4.40
C LYS A 66 5.51 -15.79 4.99
N CYS A 67 6.05 -14.62 4.68
CA CYS A 67 5.43 -13.35 5.08
C CYS A 67 4.04 -13.18 4.47
N ASP A 68 3.89 -13.46 3.17
CA ASP A 68 2.62 -13.35 2.46
C ASP A 68 1.56 -14.29 3.05
N VAL A 69 1.93 -15.54 3.37
CA VAL A 69 1.03 -16.48 4.05
C VAL A 69 0.53 -15.93 5.38
N ILE A 70 1.39 -15.35 6.20
CA ILE A 70 0.98 -14.79 7.51
C ILE A 70 0.02 -13.62 7.31
N VAL A 71 0.37 -12.68 6.42
CA VAL A 71 -0.42 -11.46 6.18
C VAL A 71 -1.78 -11.79 5.58
N ASP A 72 -1.82 -12.67 4.57
CA ASP A 72 -3.07 -13.04 3.92
C ASP A 72 -3.96 -13.88 4.87
N THR A 73 -3.36 -14.76 5.70
CA THR A 73 -4.11 -15.47 6.77
C THR A 73 -4.74 -14.49 7.75
N MET A 74 -4.05 -13.41 8.11
CA MET A 74 -4.60 -12.36 8.99
C MET A 74 -5.75 -11.58 8.34
N GLN A 75 -5.80 -11.49 7.01
CA GLN A 75 -6.87 -10.81 6.29
C GLN A 75 -8.13 -11.69 6.16
N GLU A 76 -7.96 -13.00 6.08
CA GLU A 76 -9.06 -13.97 5.97
C GLU A 76 -9.79 -14.24 7.30
N LEU A 77 -9.19 -13.87 8.44
CA LEU A 77 -9.76 -14.01 9.79
C LEU A 77 -10.62 -12.80 10.18
#